data_AF-R9ARU5-F1
#
_entry.id   AF-R9ARU5-F1
#
_cell.length_a   1.000
_cell.length_b   1.000
_cell.length_c   1.000
_cell.angle_alpha   90.00
_cell.angle_beta   90.00
_cell.angle_gamma   90.00
#
_symmetry.space_group_name_H-M   'P 1'
#
loop_
_entity.id
_entity.type
_entity.pdbx_description
1 polymer ?
#
loop_
_entity_poly.entity_id
_entity_poly.type
_entity_poly.pdbx_seq_one_letter_code
_entity_poly.pdbx_strand_id
1 'polypeptide(L)' 'MVVYALYIFNKHSRCVHRQKWEHNRQPAKELSEEEEEKLIYGVVFSLKGLVKKVAGK' A
#
# COMPACT_ATOMS: atom_id res chain seq x y z
N MET A 1 -14.08 6.54 -11.65
CA MET A 1 -12.70 6.59 -11.07
C MET A 1 -12.03 5.27 -11.41
N VAL A 2 -10.78 5.29 -11.87
CA VAL A 2 -10.07 4.07 -12.30
C VAL A 2 -9.33 3.43 -11.13
N VAL A 3 -9.16 2.10 -11.16
CA VAL A 3 -8.36 1.35 -10.19
C VAL A 3 -6.95 1.17 -10.74
N TYR A 4 -5.94 1.71 -10.05
CA TYR A 4 -4.54 1.65 -10.50
C TYR A 4 -3.81 0.39 -10.00
N ALA A 5 -4.11 -0.02 -8.77
CA ALA A 5 -3.51 -1.21 -8.17
C ALA A 5 -4.36 -1.76 -7.02
N LEU A 6 -4.23 -3.05 -6.75
CA LEU A 6 -4.86 -3.79 -5.66
C LEU A 6 -3.76 -4.55 -4.89
N TYR A 7 -3.73 -4.33 -3.58
CA TYR A 7 -2.81 -5.00 -2.66
C TYR A 7 -3.62 -5.67 -1.55
N ILE A 8 -3.33 -6.95 -1.30
CA ILE A 8 -3.94 -7.70 -0.19
C ILE A 8 -2.83 -8.07 0.80
N PHE A 9 -2.96 -7.60 2.03
CA PHE A 9 -2.05 -7.91 3.12
C PHE A 9 -2.73 -8.83 4.13
N ASN A 10 -1.99 -9.78 4.69
CA ASN A 10 -2.45 -10.62 5.79
C ASN A 10 -2.09 -10.02 7.16
N LYS A 11 -2.52 -10.68 8.24
CA LYS A 11 -2.23 -10.28 9.63
C LYS A 11 -0.73 -10.30 10.00
N HIS A 12 0.12 -10.95 9.21
CA HIS A 12 1.56 -11.05 9.43
C HIS A 12 2.35 -10.00 8.66
N SER A 13 1.69 -8.93 8.18
CA SER A 13 2.32 -7.85 7.41
C SER A 13 2.90 -8.31 6.06
N ARG A 14 2.49 -9.47 5.54
CA ARG A 14 2.94 -9.97 4.23
C ARG A 14 1.88 -9.68 3.17
N CYS A 15 2.33 -9.19 2.01
CA CYS A 15 1.51 -9.09 0.81
C CYS A 15 1.26 -10.49 0.26
N VAL A 16 -0.01 -10.87 0.12
CA VAL A 16 -0.41 -12.16 -0.44
C VAL A 16 -0.90 -12.04 -1.89
N HIS A 17 -1.24 -10.81 -2.31
CA HIS A 17 -1.65 -10.55 -3.69
C HIS A 17 -1.35 -9.10 -4.06
N ARG A 18 -0.80 -8.93 -5.26
CA ARG A 18 -0.49 -7.65 -5.89
C ARG A 18 -0.99 -7.70 -7.32
N GLN A 19 -1.82 -6.74 -7.70
CA GLN A 19 -2.24 -6.55 -9.08
C GLN A 19 -2.12 -5.06 -9.42
N LYS A 20 -1.33 -4.75 -10.45
CA LYS A 20 -1.19 -3.41 -11.00
C LYS A 20 -1.85 -3.40 -12.38
N TRP A 21 -2.69 -2.40 -12.64
CA TRP A 21 -3.23 -2.17 -13.98
C TRP A 21 -2.31 -1.17 -14.70
N GLU A 22 -1.82 -1.55 -15.88
CA GLU A 22 -0.91 -0.72 -16.66
C GLU A 22 -1.66 0.44 -17.32
N HIS A 23 -1.51 1.64 -16.75
CA HIS A 23 -1.83 2.90 -17.40
C HIS A 23 -0.54 3.72 -17.49
N ASN A 24 -0.05 3.89 -18.74
CA ASN A 24 1.05 4.77 -19.18
C ASN A 24 1.90 5.35 -18.03
N ARG A 25 2.72 4.50 -17.39
CA ARG A 25 3.53 4.92 -16.23
C ARG A 25 4.68 5.77 -16.72
N GLN A 26 4.72 7.03 -16.28
CA GLN A 26 5.94 7.84 -16.35
C GLN A 26 7.06 7.13 -15.57
N PRO A 27 8.32 7.21 -16.02
CA PRO A 27 9.46 6.56 -15.38
C PRO A 27 9.82 7.30 -14.08
N ALA A 28 8.98 7.20 -13.06
CA ALA A 28 9.37 7.51 -11.70
C ALA A 28 10.31 6.40 -11.21
N LYS A 29 11.30 6.78 -10.39
CA LYS A 29 12.31 5.88 -9.81
C LYS A 29 11.68 4.55 -9.41
N GLU A 30 12.09 3.47 -10.07
CA GLU A 30 11.56 2.14 -9.82
C GLU A 30 12.05 1.66 -8.44
N LEU A 31 11.17 1.78 -7.44
CA LEU A 31 11.30 1.04 -6.19
C LEU A 31 11.19 -0.45 -6.52
N SER A 32 11.96 -1.28 -5.82
CA SER A 32 11.72 -2.70 -5.89
C SER A 32 10.29 -3.00 -5.41
N GLU A 33 9.73 -4.08 -5.92
CA GLU A 33 8.38 -4.47 -5.55
C GLU A 33 8.26 -4.63 -4.03
N GLU A 34 9.23 -5.30 -3.40
CA GLU A 34 9.24 -5.54 -1.97
C GLU A 34 9.26 -4.23 -1.15
N GLU A 35 10.03 -3.23 -1.57
CA GLU A 35 10.08 -1.93 -0.90
C GLU A 35 8.75 -1.18 -1.00
N GLU A 36 8.13 -1.17 -2.19
CA GLU A 36 6.81 -0.57 -2.40
C GLU A 36 5.76 -1.22 -1.49
N GLU A 37 5.80 -2.54 -1.37
CA GLU A 37 4.90 -3.31 -0.51
C GLU A 37 5.02 -2.96 0.97
N LYS A 38 6.26 -2.94 1.47
CA LYS A 38 6.56 -2.56 2.86
C LYS A 38 6.14 -1.12 3.14
N LEU A 39 6.37 -0.21 2.18
CA LEU A 39 5.99 1.18 2.29
C LEU A 39 4.46 1.35 2.36
N ILE A 40 3.72 0.73 1.44
CA ILE A 40 2.25 0.77 1.41
C ILE A 40 1.69 0.23 2.73
N TYR A 41 2.17 -0.93 3.20
CA TYR A 41 1.72 -1.50 4.47
C TYR A 41 2.01 -0.55 5.65
N GLY A 42 3.23 -0.01 5.72
CA GLY A 42 3.64 0.92 6.78
C GLY A 42 2.78 2.18 6.82
N VAL A 43 2.43 2.75 5.67
CA VAL A 43 1.54 3.91 5.58
C VAL A 43 0.14 3.57 6.07
N VAL A 44 -0.48 2.50 5.56
CA VAL A 44 -1.84 2.09 5.97
C VAL A 44 -1.89 1.76 7.47
N PHE A 45 -0.88 1.08 8.00
CA PHE A 45 -0.79 0.76 9.42
C PHE A 45 -0.64 2.01 10.29
N SER A 46 0.23 2.94 9.89
CA SER A 46 0.42 4.21 10.58
C SER A 46 -0.85 5.06 10.58
N LEU A 47 -1.54 5.13 9.43
CA LEU A 47 -2.83 5.81 9.30
C LEU A 47 -3.90 5.18 10.19
N LYS A 48 -3.98 3.85 10.28
CA LYS A 48 -4.91 3.18 11.22
C LYS A 48 -4.66 3.62 12.66
N GLY A 49 -3.39 3.70 13.07
CA GLY A 49 -3.00 4.19 14.40
C GLY A 49 -3.36 5.66 14.60
N LEU A 50 -3.06 6.51 13.62
CA LEU A 50 -3.38 7.93 13.63
C LEU A 50 -4.89 8.17 13.77
N VAL A 51 -5.70 7.49 12.94
CA VAL A 51 -7.16 7.60 12.95
C VAL A 51 -7.73 7.21 14.31
N LYS A 52 -7.22 6.14 14.95
CA LYS A 52 -7.64 5.76 16.31
C LYS A 52 -7.39 6.88 17.32
N LYS A 53 -6.16 7.41 17.33
CA LYS A 53 -5.75 8.50 18.23
C LYS A 53 -6.61 9.76 18.00
N VAL A 54 -6.82 10.14 16.75
CA VAL A 54 -7.62 11.33 16.38
C VAL A 54 -9.10 11.14 16.74
N ALA A 55 -9.64 9.92 16.57
CA ALA A 55 -11.02 9.60 16.91
C ALA A 55 -11.26 9.47 18.44
N GLY A 56 -10.24 9.67 19.28
CA GLY A 56 -10.36 9.58 20.74
C GLY A 56 -10.60 8.16 21.27
N LYS A 57 -10.19 7.12 20.51
CA LYS A 57 -10.27 5.71 20.91
C LYS A 57 -8.89 5.11 21.16
#